data_AF-A0A0V7ZT83-F1
#
_entry.id   AF-A0A0V7ZT83-F1
#
_cell.length_a   1.000
_cell.length_b   1.000
_cell.length_c   1.000
_cell.angle_alpha   90.00
_cell.angle_beta   90.00
_cell.angle_gamma   90.00
#
_symmetry.space_group_name_H-M   'P 1'
#
loop_
_entity.id
_entity.type
_entity.pdbx_description
1 polymer ?
#
loop_
_entity_poly.entity_id
_entity_poly.type
_entity_poly.pdbx_seq_one_letter_code
_entity_poly.pdbx_strand_id
1 'polypeptide(L)'
;MTTQLELSEIQDYQQLLPNDTQIQKALTTIEDNDGDLEAAFDRLWQEKFGQVNYGAKKSLLKLTLEEIRTEICGDEGLRGKIKEHTKDPKSASLLNSIIGSLVTVAALNGIPIDGAIATVVALYILKIGVNVYCKYTEPDSESNN
;
A
#
# COMPACT_ATOMS: atom_id res chain seq x y z
N MET A 1 9.81 -1.95 -10.95
CA MET A 1 10.23 -0.88 -10.03
C MET A 1 11.59 -1.26 -9.49
N THR A 2 12.54 -0.32 -9.42
CA THR A 2 13.82 -0.56 -8.73
C THR A 2 13.54 -0.58 -7.23
N THR A 3 14.06 -1.57 -6.51
CA THR A 3 13.97 -1.66 -5.04
C THR A 3 15.10 -0.88 -4.36
N GLN A 4 15.81 -0.04 -5.10
CA GLN A 4 17.02 0.63 -4.64
C GLN A 4 16.83 2.14 -4.59
N LEU A 5 17.19 2.74 -3.46
CA LEU A 5 17.33 4.19 -3.31
C LEU A 5 18.78 4.62 -3.52
N GLU A 6 18.97 5.73 -4.19
CA GLU A 6 20.26 6.39 -4.27
C GLU A 6 20.62 7.04 -2.92
N LEU A 7 21.91 7.13 -2.62
CA LEU A 7 22.40 7.73 -1.38
C LEU A 7 21.89 9.17 -1.19
N SER A 8 21.78 9.94 -2.28
CA SER A 8 21.22 11.30 -2.24
C SER A 8 19.75 11.31 -1.81
N GLU A 9 18.95 10.34 -2.26
CA GLU A 9 17.53 10.24 -1.88
C GLU A 9 17.40 9.93 -0.38
N ILE A 10 18.24 9.01 0.13
CA ILE A 10 18.27 8.66 1.56
C ILE A 10 18.62 9.89 2.41
N GLN A 11 19.64 10.66 2.00
CA GLN A 11 20.08 11.86 2.71
C GLN A 11 19.01 12.96 2.70
N ASP A 12 18.30 13.14 1.58
CA ASP A 12 17.19 14.09 1.49
C ASP A 12 16.08 13.72 2.49
N TYR A 13 15.71 12.44 2.59
CA TYR A 13 14.73 11.98 3.56
C TYR A 13 15.19 12.13 5.02
N GLN A 14 16.48 11.87 5.30
CA GLN A 14 17.04 12.04 6.65
C GLN A 14 16.96 13.50 7.10
N GLN A 15 17.22 14.45 6.19
CA GLN A 15 17.16 15.89 6.47
C GLN A 15 15.71 16.40 6.60
N LEU A 16 14.77 15.82 5.86
CA LEU A 16 13.36 16.21 5.92
C LEU A 16 12.69 15.77 7.23
N LEU A 17 13.16 14.66 7.81
CA LEU A 17 12.55 14.00 8.98
C LEU A 17 13.56 13.73 10.10
N PRO A 18 14.31 14.74 10.58
CA PRO A 18 15.50 14.54 11.41
C PRO A 18 15.19 14.01 12.82
N ASN A 19 13.98 14.23 13.32
CA ASN A 19 13.59 13.91 14.70
C ASN A 19 12.73 12.64 14.81
N ASP A 20 12.39 11.98 13.71
CA ASP A 20 11.60 10.75 13.74
C ASP A 20 12.51 9.54 13.88
N THR A 21 12.67 9.05 15.11
CA THR A 21 13.55 7.93 15.43
C THR A 21 13.24 6.64 14.66
N GLN A 22 11.98 6.38 14.29
CA GLN A 22 11.61 5.19 13.53
C GLN A 22 12.00 5.32 12.07
N ILE A 23 11.77 6.51 11.50
CA ILE A 23 12.16 6.82 10.13
C ILE A 23 13.69 6.86 10.00
N GLN A 24 14.39 7.46 10.96
CA GLN A 24 15.86 7.44 10.98
C GLN A 24 16.39 6.01 11.06
N LYS A 25 15.82 5.14 11.91
CA LYS A 25 16.19 3.72 11.94
C LYS A 25 16.00 3.07 10.57
N ALA A 26 14.87 3.32 9.90
CA ALA A 26 14.60 2.76 8.58
C ALA A 26 15.61 3.25 7.54
N LEU A 27 15.88 4.56 7.48
CA LEU A 27 16.81 5.16 6.53
C LEU A 27 18.25 4.69 6.76
N THR A 28 18.71 4.58 8.00
CA THR A 28 20.01 3.97 8.32
C THR A 28 20.08 2.51 7.89
N THR A 29 19.03 1.72 8.13
CA THR A 29 19.02 0.33 7.66
C THR A 29 18.99 0.22 6.14
N ILE A 30 18.37 1.17 5.43
CA ILE A 30 18.41 1.24 3.96
C ILE A 30 19.83 1.60 3.48
N GLU A 31 20.47 2.59 4.10
CA GLU A 31 21.85 2.99 3.80
C GLU A 31 22.84 1.86 4.01
N ASP A 32 22.74 1.13 5.14
CA ASP A 32 23.57 -0.03 5.47
C ASP A 32 23.42 -1.20 4.47
N ASN A 33 22.34 -1.23 3.69
CA ASN A 33 22.07 -2.25 2.67
C ASN A 33 22.23 -1.69 1.25
N ASP A 34 23.10 -0.69 1.06
CA ASP A 34 23.41 -0.09 -0.25
C ASP A 34 22.17 0.42 -0.99
N GLY A 35 21.19 0.92 -0.22
CA GLY A 35 19.92 1.42 -0.75
C GLY A 35 18.87 0.35 -1.04
N ASP A 36 19.16 -0.94 -0.85
CA ASP A 36 18.24 -2.04 -1.10
C ASP A 36 17.11 -2.09 -0.05
N LEU A 37 15.92 -1.65 -0.47
CA LEU A 37 14.71 -1.62 0.34
C LEU A 37 14.24 -3.01 0.77
N GLU A 38 14.49 -4.04 -0.03
CA GLU A 38 14.09 -5.42 0.24
C GLU A 38 14.99 -6.03 1.31
N ALA A 39 16.31 -5.88 1.16
CA ALA A 39 17.28 -6.30 2.19
C ALA A 39 17.08 -5.54 3.51
N ALA A 40 16.80 -4.23 3.44
CA ALA A 40 16.51 -3.42 4.61
C ALA A 40 15.23 -3.84 5.34
N PHE A 41 14.16 -4.15 4.58
CA PHE A 41 12.92 -4.67 5.13
C PHE A 41 13.13 -6.02 5.83
N ASP A 42 13.79 -6.96 5.18
CA ASP A 42 14.08 -8.29 5.72
C ASP A 42 14.91 -8.19 7.01
N ARG A 43 15.93 -7.31 7.04
CA ARG A 43 16.74 -7.05 8.24
C ARG A 43 15.90 -6.50 9.40
N LEU A 44 15.10 -5.45 9.17
CA LEU A 44 14.25 -4.86 10.21
C LEU A 44 13.23 -5.85 10.75
N TRP A 45 12.69 -6.70 9.88
CA TRP A 45 11.76 -7.76 10.28
C TRP A 45 12.45 -8.79 11.18
N GLN A 46 13.63 -9.26 10.77
CA GLN A 46 14.40 -10.24 11.53
C GLN A 46 14.82 -9.68 12.90
N GLU A 47 15.23 -8.41 12.98
CA GLU A 47 15.56 -7.75 14.25
C GLU A 47 14.38 -7.72 15.22
N LYS A 48 13.14 -7.59 14.72
CA LYS A 48 11.94 -7.42 15.54
C LYS A 48 11.25 -8.74 15.89
N PHE A 49 11.22 -9.69 14.95
CA PHE A 49 10.42 -10.91 15.05
C PHE A 49 11.25 -12.20 15.02
N GLY A 50 12.57 -12.09 14.85
CA GLY A 50 13.50 -13.22 14.78
C GLY A 50 13.69 -13.78 13.36
N GLN A 51 14.60 -14.74 13.24
CA GLN A 51 14.90 -15.39 11.95
C GLN A 51 13.72 -16.24 11.46
N VAL A 52 13.32 -15.99 10.23
CA VAL A 52 12.36 -16.82 9.50
C VAL A 52 13.04 -17.29 8.22
N ASN A 53 13.09 -18.60 8.00
CA ASN A 53 13.70 -19.16 6.80
C ASN A 53 12.65 -19.25 5.69
N TYR A 54 12.71 -18.30 4.76
CA TYR A 54 11.78 -18.23 3.61
C TYR A 54 12.20 -19.17 2.45
N GLY A 55 13.34 -19.86 2.57
CA GLY A 55 13.95 -20.64 1.49
C GLY A 55 14.82 -19.77 0.58
N ALA A 56 15.84 -20.37 -0.05
CA ALA A 56 16.97 -19.69 -0.70
C ALA A 56 16.64 -18.75 -1.90
N LYS A 57 15.36 -18.53 -2.23
CA LYS A 57 14.90 -17.70 -3.36
C LYS A 57 13.68 -16.82 -3.03
N LYS A 58 13.31 -16.67 -1.75
CA LYS A 58 12.12 -15.91 -1.36
C LYS A 58 12.52 -14.74 -0.47
N SER A 59 12.17 -13.53 -0.90
CA SER A 59 12.21 -12.34 -0.06
C SER A 59 10.91 -12.24 0.73
N LEU A 60 11.00 -11.76 1.98
CA LEU A 60 9.81 -11.53 2.78
C LEU A 60 9.02 -10.34 2.25
N LEU A 61 9.68 -9.27 1.79
CA LEU A 61 8.98 -8.13 1.20
C LEU A 61 8.14 -8.57 -0.01
N LYS A 62 8.72 -9.39 -0.90
CA LYS A 62 8.05 -9.91 -2.08
C LYS A 62 6.86 -10.79 -1.70
N LEU A 63 7.05 -11.72 -0.77
CA LEU A 63 5.95 -12.56 -0.25
C LEU A 63 4.85 -11.71 0.40
N THR A 64 5.23 -10.70 1.18
CA THR A 64 4.30 -9.78 1.83
C THR A 64 3.48 -9.01 0.79
N LEU A 65 4.12 -8.51 -0.27
CA LEU A 65 3.45 -7.82 -1.37
C LEU A 65 2.54 -8.74 -2.17
N GLU A 66 2.93 -10.00 -2.39
CA GLU A 66 2.11 -11.02 -3.04
C GLU A 66 0.86 -11.36 -2.21
N GLU A 67 0.98 -11.51 -0.89
CA GLU A 67 -0.15 -11.74 0.01
C GLU A 67 -1.08 -10.52 0.10
N ILE A 68 -0.54 -9.30 0.25
CA ILE A 68 -1.34 -8.07 0.24
C ILE A 68 -2.09 -7.93 -1.10
N ARG A 69 -1.42 -8.22 -2.22
CA ARG A 69 -2.07 -8.24 -3.53
C ARG A 69 -3.19 -9.28 -3.55
N THR A 70 -2.98 -10.48 -3.02
CA THR A 70 -4.00 -11.53 -2.99
C THR A 70 -5.23 -11.10 -2.19
N GLU A 71 -5.01 -10.53 -1.01
CA GLU A 71 -6.06 -9.98 -0.14
C GLU A 71 -6.83 -8.81 -0.79
N ILE A 72 -6.16 -7.98 -1.59
CA ILE A 72 -6.81 -6.84 -2.27
C ILE A 72 -7.48 -7.26 -3.57
N CYS A 73 -6.80 -8.05 -4.40
CA CYS A 73 -7.14 -8.28 -5.80
C CYS A 73 -7.84 -9.61 -6.08
N GLY A 74 -7.74 -10.57 -5.16
CA GLY A 74 -8.40 -11.86 -5.26
C GLY A 74 -9.93 -11.73 -5.32
N ASP A 75 -10.59 -12.75 -5.87
CA ASP A 75 -12.04 -12.76 -6.01
C ASP A 75 -12.78 -12.84 -4.67
N GLU A 76 -12.14 -13.38 -3.62
CA GLU A 76 -12.63 -13.32 -2.23
C GLU A 76 -12.04 -12.12 -1.44
N GLY A 77 -11.11 -11.39 -2.04
CA GLY A 77 -10.43 -10.23 -1.47
C GLY A 77 -11.27 -8.96 -1.48
N LEU A 78 -10.66 -7.82 -1.14
CA LEU A 78 -11.31 -6.51 -1.08
C LEU A 78 -12.05 -6.17 -2.38
N ARG A 79 -11.42 -6.41 -3.54
CA ARG A 79 -12.03 -6.21 -4.86
C ARG A 79 -13.30 -7.03 -5.06
N GLY A 80 -13.29 -8.29 -4.62
CA GLY A 80 -14.46 -9.17 -4.61
C GLY A 80 -15.58 -8.63 -3.73
N LYS A 81 -15.25 -8.30 -2.48
CA LYS A 81 -16.20 -7.71 -1.53
C LYS A 81 -16.81 -6.41 -2.03
N ILE A 82 -16.03 -5.53 -2.66
CA ILE A 82 -16.55 -4.30 -3.28
C ILE A 82 -17.53 -4.61 -4.42
N LYS A 83 -17.20 -5.58 -5.29
CA LYS A 83 -18.12 -6.01 -6.38
C LYS A 83 -19.42 -6.59 -5.84
N GLU A 84 -19.38 -7.28 -4.72
CA GLU A 84 -20.55 -7.85 -4.05
C GLU A 84 -21.38 -6.76 -3.35
N HIS A 85 -20.73 -5.91 -2.56
CA HIS A 85 -21.36 -4.82 -1.82
C HIS A 85 -21.98 -3.76 -2.74
N THR A 86 -21.40 -3.51 -3.91
CA THR A 86 -22.00 -2.59 -4.89
C THR A 86 -23.27 -3.14 -5.54
N LYS A 87 -23.57 -4.44 -5.37
CA LYS A 87 -24.79 -5.09 -5.89
C LYS A 87 -25.85 -5.31 -4.82
N ASP A 88 -25.52 -5.19 -3.53
CA ASP A 88 -26.47 -5.36 -2.43
C ASP A 88 -26.94 -4.00 -1.88
N PRO A 89 -28.26 -3.70 -1.92
CA PRO A 89 -28.83 -2.50 -1.32
C PRO A 89 -28.51 -2.32 0.17
N LYS A 90 -28.27 -3.41 0.91
CA LYS A 90 -27.91 -3.35 2.35
C LYS A 90 -26.54 -2.72 2.59
N SER A 91 -25.65 -2.76 1.60
CA SER A 91 -24.31 -2.16 1.66
C SER A 91 -24.31 -0.65 1.50
N ALA A 92 -25.45 -0.05 1.14
CA ALA A 92 -25.61 1.40 1.03
C ALA A 92 -25.24 2.12 2.34
N SER A 93 -25.47 1.50 3.50
CA SER A 93 -25.09 2.04 4.80
C SER A 93 -23.57 2.21 4.95
N LEU A 94 -22.78 1.22 4.52
CA LEU A 94 -21.32 1.29 4.58
C LEU A 94 -20.77 2.36 3.64
N LEU A 95 -21.29 2.42 2.41
CA LEU A 95 -20.89 3.42 1.43
C LEU A 95 -21.25 4.84 1.90
N ASN A 96 -22.45 5.03 2.46
CA ASN A 96 -22.87 6.31 3.05
C ASN A 96 -21.98 6.71 4.23
N SER A 97 -21.54 5.76 5.05
CA SER A 97 -20.59 6.01 6.14
C SER A 97 -19.24 6.52 5.59
N ILE A 98 -18.68 5.85 4.58
CA ILE A 98 -17.43 6.27 3.91
C ILE A 98 -17.56 7.67 3.31
N ILE A 99 -18.66 7.94 2.59
CA ILE A 99 -18.96 9.25 1.98
C ILE A 99 -19.06 10.32 3.07
N GLY A 100 -19.80 10.05 4.15
CA GLY A 100 -19.96 10.99 5.27
C GLY A 100 -18.64 11.29 5.97
N SER A 101 -17.79 10.28 6.20
CA SER A 101 -16.45 10.47 6.74
C SER A 101 -15.59 11.33 5.82
N LEU A 102 -15.63 11.11 4.51
CA LEU A 102 -14.87 11.89 3.53
C LEU A 102 -15.30 13.36 3.52
N VAL A 103 -16.60 13.64 3.51
CA VAL A 103 -17.13 15.01 3.62
C VAL A 103 -16.67 15.67 4.92
N THR A 104 -16.74 14.95 6.04
CA THR A 104 -16.33 15.47 7.35
C THR A 104 -14.85 15.84 7.38
N VAL A 105 -13.98 14.95 6.91
CA VAL A 105 -12.53 15.18 6.88
C VAL A 105 -12.18 16.32 5.92
N ALA A 106 -12.82 16.38 4.75
CA ALA A 106 -12.61 17.45 3.78
C ALA A 106 -12.98 18.83 4.36
N ALA A 107 -14.13 18.92 5.04
CA ALA A 107 -14.56 20.15 5.70
C ALA A 107 -13.58 20.62 6.78
N LEU A 108 -13.05 19.70 7.59
CA LEU A 108 -12.05 20.01 8.63
C LEU A 108 -10.75 20.58 8.04
N ASN A 109 -10.42 20.23 6.79
CA ASN A 109 -9.21 20.68 6.10
C ASN A 109 -9.48 21.81 5.09
N GLY A 110 -10.68 22.42 5.12
CA GLY A 110 -11.03 23.53 4.24
C GLY A 110 -11.23 23.16 2.77
N ILE A 111 -11.44 21.87 2.48
CA ILE A 111 -11.64 21.36 1.13
C ILE A 111 -13.15 21.32 0.84
N PRO A 112 -13.66 22.03 -0.19
CA PRO A 112 -15.09 22.12 -0.48
C PRO A 112 -15.57 20.87 -1.24
N ILE A 113 -15.66 19.74 -0.53
CA ILE A 113 -16.24 18.50 -1.04
C ILE A 113 -17.64 18.33 -0.43
N ASP A 114 -18.67 18.35 -1.28
CA ASP A 114 -20.02 17.99 -0.89
C ASP A 114 -20.27 16.47 -1.01
N GLY A 115 -21.46 16.02 -0.62
CA GLY A 115 -21.82 14.60 -0.69
C GLY A 115 -21.78 14.02 -2.11
N ALA A 116 -22.06 14.81 -3.14
CA ALA A 116 -22.03 14.35 -4.53
C ALA A 116 -20.58 14.14 -5.00
N ILE A 117 -19.70 15.10 -4.73
CA ILE A 117 -18.26 15.02 -5.03
C ILE A 117 -17.64 13.85 -4.25
N ALA A 118 -17.94 13.73 -2.95
CA ALA A 118 -17.47 12.64 -2.11
C ALA A 118 -17.93 11.27 -2.63
N THR A 119 -19.16 11.18 -3.15
CA THR A 119 -19.66 9.95 -3.78
C THR A 119 -18.84 9.58 -5.01
N VAL A 120 -18.56 10.54 -5.90
CA VAL A 120 -17.74 10.30 -7.09
C VAL A 120 -16.34 9.84 -6.70
N VAL A 121 -15.71 10.50 -5.72
CA VAL A 121 -14.38 10.13 -5.21
C VAL A 121 -14.39 8.72 -4.60
N ALA A 122 -15.35 8.42 -3.73
CA ALA A 122 -15.46 7.10 -3.11
C ALA A 122 -15.64 5.99 -4.16
N LEU A 123 -16.54 6.18 -5.12
CA LEU A 123 -16.76 5.23 -6.20
C LEU A 123 -15.52 5.09 -7.11
N TYR A 124 -14.80 6.18 -7.36
CA TYR A 124 -13.56 6.16 -8.12
C TYR A 124 -12.50 5.32 -7.40
N ILE A 125 -12.27 5.54 -6.11
CA ILE A 125 -11.28 4.78 -5.34
C ILE A 125 -11.66 3.30 -5.28
N LEU A 126 -12.92 3.00 -4.91
CA LEU A 126 -13.41 1.64 -4.75
C LEU A 126 -13.40 0.85 -6.06
N LYS A 127 -13.79 1.48 -7.18
CA LYS A 127 -13.93 0.78 -8.46
C LYS A 127 -12.70 0.93 -9.34
N ILE A 128 -12.22 2.15 -9.54
CA ILE A 128 -11.12 2.43 -10.46
C ILE A 128 -9.79 2.25 -9.74
N GLY A 129 -9.60 2.85 -8.56
CA GLY A 129 -8.36 2.77 -7.78
C GLY A 129 -7.94 1.33 -7.49
N VAL A 130 -8.84 0.51 -6.96
CA VAL A 130 -8.57 -0.91 -6.70
C VAL A 130 -8.25 -1.67 -7.98
N ASN A 131 -8.99 -1.46 -9.07
CA ASN A 131 -8.71 -2.14 -10.34
C ASN A 131 -7.38 -1.70 -10.96
N VAL A 132 -7.02 -0.41 -10.84
CA VAL A 132 -5.73 0.12 -11.31
C VAL A 132 -4.59 -0.48 -10.50
N TYR A 133 -4.69 -0.51 -9.16
CA TYR A 133 -3.73 -1.17 -8.30
C TYR A 133 -3.52 -2.64 -8.70
N CYS A 134 -4.63 -3.38 -8.91
CA CYS A 134 -4.55 -4.79 -9.29
C CYS A 134 -3.97 -5.03 -10.69
N LYS A 135 -4.20 -4.13 -11.65
CA LYS A 135 -3.53 -4.23 -12.96
C LYS A 135 -2.05 -3.87 -12.86
N TYR A 136 -1.72 -2.82 -12.13
CA TYR A 136 -0.35 -2.31 -12.03
C TYR A 136 0.58 -3.26 -11.28
N THR A 137 0.06 -3.97 -10.27
CA THR A 137 0.84 -4.93 -9.48
C THR A 137 0.78 -6.35 -10.05
N GLU A 138 0.20 -6.53 -11.25
CA GLU A 138 0.13 -7.85 -11.89
C GLU A 138 1.53 -8.30 -12.29
N PRO A 139 1.98 -9.49 -11.85
CA PRO A 139 3.30 -9.96 -12.22
C PRO A 139 3.34 -10.10 -13.73
N ASP A 140 4.41 -9.59 -14.34
CA ASP A 140 4.68 -9.80 -15.76
C ASP A 140 4.64 -11.31 -16.00
N SER A 141 3.68 -11.75 -16.79
CA SER A 141 3.65 -13.14 -17.22
C SER A 141 4.96 -13.39 -17.95
N GLU A 142 5.83 -14.23 -17.37
CA GLU A 142 6.99 -14.75 -18.07
C GLU A 142 6.47 -15.32 -19.39
N SER A 143 6.80 -14.62 -20.47
CA SER A 143 6.57 -15.08 -21.82
C SER A 143 7.49 -16.28 -22.01
N ASN A 144 6.97 -17.46 -21.67
CA ASN A 144 7.56 -18.74 -22.04
C ASN A 144 7.66 -18.78 -23.58
N ASN A 145 8.83 -18.44 -24.10
CA ASN A 145 9.32 -18.83 -25.42
C ASN A 145 10.40 -19.89 -25.25
#